data_AF-A0A525CVT1-F1
#
_entry.id   AF-A0A525CVT1-F1
#
_cell.length_a   1.000
_cell.length_b   1.000
_cell.length_c   1.000
_cell.angle_alpha   90.00
_cell.angle_beta   90.00
_cell.angle_gamma   90.00
#
_symmetry.space_group_name_H-M   'P 1'
#
loop_
_entity.id
_entity.type
_entity.pdbx_description
1 polymer ?
#
loop_
_entity_poly.entity_id
_entity_poly.type
_entity_poly.pdbx_seq_one_letter_code
_entity_poly.pdbx_strand_id
1 'polypeptide(L)'
;MYWISVSALAAVAYFYSKGKKCAAAVKGDESSAKAGSVKEESVQQDEAGKDSSGVPEPEDTPVKDEQAEKTDDSNQFLASMAHVSDPLERHARYMDEIDRAYKKRNIEDGMRDLFLEYAQHYVSEFSSLKDAVLKQFGDNPKLVTVFKQLAIVYEESQLYDRAIELCEAAIGYGLEDGTKTGYPGRVARIKKKSANSNR
;
A
#
# COMPACT_ATOMS: atom_id res chain seq x y z
N MET A 1 -11.08 19.41 -54.28
CA MET A 1 -9.69 18.94 -54.08
C MET A 1 -9.32 19.17 -52.63
N TYR A 2 -9.37 18.13 -51.80
CA TYR A 2 -8.73 18.13 -50.48
C TYR A 2 -8.07 16.76 -50.30
N TRP A 3 -6.74 16.78 -50.37
CA TRP A 3 -5.81 15.69 -50.09
C TRP A 3 -5.29 15.91 -48.67
N ILE A 4 -5.74 15.13 -47.68
CA ILE A 4 -5.12 15.00 -46.35
C ILE A 4 -5.34 13.54 -45.91
N SER A 5 -4.41 12.66 -46.29
CA SER A 5 -3.28 12.12 -45.50
C SER A 5 -3.62 10.79 -44.80
N VAL A 6 -3.10 9.70 -45.38
CA VAL A 6 -3.31 8.30 -44.99
C VAL A 6 -2.46 7.90 -43.77
N SER A 7 -1.93 8.88 -43.03
CA SER A 7 -0.93 8.66 -41.97
C SER A 7 -1.51 8.22 -40.62
N ALA A 8 -2.84 8.20 -40.46
CA ALA A 8 -3.49 7.85 -39.19
C ALA A 8 -3.65 6.35 -38.93
N LEU A 9 -3.47 5.49 -39.95
CA LEU A 9 -3.71 4.03 -39.80
C LEU A 9 -2.47 3.21 -39.40
N ALA A 10 -1.26 3.79 -39.44
CA ALA A 10 -0.04 3.07 -39.10
C ALA A 10 0.24 2.98 -37.58
N ALA A 11 -0.31 3.88 -36.77
CA ALA A 11 -0.06 3.92 -35.32
C ALA A 11 -0.86 2.87 -34.53
N VAL A 12 -2.02 2.45 -35.03
CA VAL A 12 -2.89 1.47 -34.34
C VAL A 12 -2.38 0.03 -34.50
N ALA A 13 -1.64 -0.27 -35.57
CA ALA A 13 -1.07 -1.60 -35.80
C ALA A 13 0.19 -1.90 -34.95
N TYR A 14 0.93 -0.88 -34.53
CA TYR A 14 2.17 -1.07 -33.77
C TYR A 14 1.92 -1.54 -32.32
N PHE A 15 0.80 -1.13 -31.71
CA PHE A 15 0.49 -1.50 -30.32
C PHE A 15 -0.14 -2.89 -30.16
N TYR A 16 -0.67 -3.50 -31.22
CA TYR A 16 -1.40 -4.78 -31.10
C TYR A 16 -0.52 -6.04 -31.28
N SER A 17 0.77 -5.92 -31.60
CA SER A 17 1.61 -7.07 -32.00
C SER A 17 2.62 -7.58 -30.96
N LYS A 18 2.79 -6.93 -29.80
CA LYS A 18 3.88 -7.24 -28.86
C LYS A 18 3.50 -8.03 -27.58
N GLY A 19 2.26 -8.50 -27.46
CA GLY A 19 1.75 -9.13 -26.23
C GLY A 19 1.65 -10.66 -26.18
N LYS A 20 2.13 -11.41 -27.18
CA LYS A 20 2.05 -12.89 -27.18
C LYS A 20 3.42 -13.52 -27.38
N LYS A 21 3.99 -14.01 -26.26
CA LYS A 21 5.10 -14.99 -26.05
C LYS A 21 5.67 -14.61 -24.68
N CYS A 22 5.47 -15.37 -23.59
CA CYS A 22 6.17 -16.63 -23.35
C CYS A 22 5.36 -17.53 -22.40
N ALA A 23 5.16 -18.77 -22.83
CA ALA A 23 4.88 -19.92 -21.99
C ALA A 23 6.01 -20.94 -22.21
N ALA A 24 6.73 -21.31 -21.16
CA ALA A 24 7.55 -22.52 -21.04
C ALA A 24 7.95 -22.63 -19.55
N ALA A 25 7.34 -23.52 -18.77
CA ALA A 25 7.70 -24.93 -18.61
C ALA A 25 8.97 -25.15 -17.78
N VAL A 26 8.80 -25.54 -16.51
CA VAL A 26 9.76 -26.38 -15.77
C VAL A 26 8.97 -27.43 -14.97
N LYS A 27 9.25 -28.70 -15.26
CA LYS A 27 8.86 -29.93 -14.54
C LYS A 27 10.04 -30.38 -13.67
N GLY A 28 9.74 -31.16 -12.62
CA GLY A 28 10.67 -32.04 -11.88
C GLY A 28 11.57 -31.29 -10.89
N ASP A 29 11.87 -31.75 -9.68
CA ASP A 29 11.92 -33.13 -9.17
C ASP A 29 11.75 -33.16 -7.64
N GLU A 30 11.24 -34.29 -7.15
CA GLU A 30 11.33 -34.76 -5.77
C GLU A 30 12.78 -35.15 -5.41
N SER A 31 13.25 -34.86 -4.18
CA SER A 31 13.98 -35.84 -3.35
C SER A 31 14.37 -35.28 -1.96
N SER A 32 13.74 -35.86 -0.93
CA SER A 32 14.31 -36.53 0.26
C SER A 32 15.52 -35.97 1.05
N ALA A 33 15.29 -35.90 2.39
CA ALA A 33 16.19 -36.07 3.55
C ALA A 33 17.32 -35.02 3.77
N LYS A 34 17.69 -34.61 5.00
CA LYS A 34 17.88 -35.37 6.25
C LYS A 34 18.04 -34.42 7.46
N ALA A 35 17.81 -35.02 8.63
CA ALA A 35 17.90 -34.62 10.03
C ALA A 35 18.96 -33.61 10.54
N GLY A 36 18.65 -33.01 11.71
CA GLY A 36 19.59 -32.43 12.70
C GLY A 36 19.01 -31.23 13.46
N SER A 37 18.20 -31.40 14.51
CA SER A 37 18.57 -31.34 15.94
C SER A 37 19.49 -30.18 16.35
N VAL A 38 18.94 -29.15 17.02
CA VAL A 38 19.58 -28.44 18.15
C VAL A 38 18.49 -27.93 19.12
N LYS A 39 18.72 -28.21 20.40
CA LYS A 39 18.05 -27.70 21.60
C LYS A 39 18.06 -26.17 21.66
N GLU A 40 16.97 -25.55 22.08
CA GLU A 40 17.10 -24.37 22.93
C GLU A 40 15.97 -24.28 23.95
N GLU A 41 16.40 -24.02 25.16
CA GLU A 41 15.72 -24.00 26.43
C GLU A 41 15.41 -22.53 26.74
N SER A 42 14.15 -22.17 26.99
CA SER A 42 13.83 -20.91 27.66
C SER A 42 12.50 -20.99 28.40
N VAL A 43 12.64 -21.14 29.72
CA VAL A 43 11.93 -20.44 30.80
C VAL A 43 10.72 -19.60 30.37
N GLN A 44 9.54 -20.00 30.85
CA GLN A 44 8.43 -19.09 31.11
C GLN A 44 7.88 -19.37 32.52
N GLN A 45 8.02 -18.34 33.34
CA GLN A 45 7.46 -18.17 34.66
C GLN A 45 6.39 -17.08 34.54
N ASP A 46 5.28 -17.27 35.28
CA ASP A 46 4.45 -16.21 35.90
C ASP A 46 3.54 -15.39 34.94
N GLU A 47 2.27 -15.05 35.19
CA GLU A 47 1.43 -14.97 36.37
C GLU A 47 -0.04 -15.22 35.97
N ALA A 48 -0.81 -15.85 36.87
CA ALA A 48 -2.25 -15.94 36.83
C ALA A 48 -2.88 -14.75 37.57
N GLY A 49 -3.83 -14.09 36.89
CA GLY A 49 -4.95 -13.29 37.36
C GLY A 49 -4.95 -12.68 38.78
N LYS A 50 -5.18 -11.36 38.83
CA LYS A 50 -6.00 -10.78 39.89
C LYS A 50 -6.89 -9.65 39.38
N ASP A 51 -8.17 -9.98 39.37
CA ASP A 51 -9.35 -9.11 39.34
C ASP A 51 -9.31 -8.09 40.50
N SER A 52 -9.61 -6.83 40.18
CA SER A 52 -10.35 -5.96 41.09
C SER A 52 -11.06 -4.82 40.34
N SER A 53 -12.37 -4.98 40.23
CA SER A 53 -13.45 -3.99 40.17
C SER A 53 -13.14 -2.53 40.55
N GLY A 54 -13.69 -1.60 39.77
CA GLY A 54 -13.96 -0.23 40.21
C GLY A 54 -14.74 0.57 39.15
N VAL A 55 -16.07 0.57 39.25
CA VAL A 55 -16.99 1.52 38.58
C VAL A 55 -17.39 2.57 39.63
N PRO A 56 -17.21 3.86 39.34
CA PRO A 56 -18.33 4.81 39.17
C PRO A 56 -17.95 5.89 38.10
N GLU A 57 -18.76 6.74 37.49
CA GLU A 57 -20.17 7.16 37.43
C GLU A 57 -20.25 7.98 36.10
N PRO A 58 -21.38 8.04 35.37
CA PRO A 58 -21.44 8.78 34.11
C PRO A 58 -21.59 10.29 34.32
N GLU A 59 -20.57 11.05 33.94
CA GLU A 59 -20.66 12.51 33.83
C GLU A 59 -21.05 12.88 32.39
N ASP A 60 -22.26 13.45 32.27
CA ASP A 60 -22.79 14.09 31.06
C ASP A 60 -21.80 15.14 30.56
N THR A 61 -21.03 14.78 29.53
CA THR A 61 -20.28 15.74 28.73
C THR A 61 -20.98 15.92 27.38
N PRO A 62 -21.18 17.17 26.92
CA PRO A 62 -21.86 17.45 25.67
C PRO A 62 -21.00 16.92 24.53
N VAL A 63 -21.57 15.99 23.76
CA VAL A 63 -21.02 15.43 22.52
C VAL A 63 -20.76 16.59 21.55
N LYS A 64 -19.53 17.09 21.54
CA LYS A 64 -19.02 18.00 20.51
C LYS A 64 -18.55 17.15 19.34
N ASP A 65 -18.88 17.62 18.15
CA ASP A 65 -18.63 16.96 16.87
C ASP A 65 -17.19 16.48 16.69
N GLU A 66 -16.95 15.21 17.00
CA GLU A 66 -15.64 14.52 16.93
C GLU A 66 -15.09 14.42 15.49
N GLN A 67 -15.91 14.75 14.49
CA GLN A 67 -15.52 14.79 13.08
C GLN A 67 -14.87 16.12 12.67
N ALA A 68 -15.11 17.22 13.41
CA ALA A 68 -14.55 18.53 13.06
C ALA A 68 -13.05 18.64 13.35
N GLU A 69 -12.57 18.04 14.44
CA GLU A 69 -11.14 18.11 14.83
C GLU A 69 -10.25 17.25 13.91
N LYS A 70 -10.73 16.10 13.43
CA LYS A 70 -9.95 15.19 12.56
C LYS A 70 -9.63 15.81 11.20
N THR A 71 -10.56 16.61 10.67
CA THR A 71 -10.32 17.33 9.43
C THR A 71 -9.30 18.45 9.58
N ASP A 72 -9.11 18.99 10.79
CA ASP A 72 -8.15 20.07 11.03
C ASP A 72 -6.71 19.55 10.96
N ASP A 73 -6.43 18.41 11.60
CA ASP A 73 -5.10 17.78 11.59
C ASP A 73 -4.66 17.35 10.18
N SER A 74 -5.56 16.71 9.41
CA SER A 74 -5.34 16.37 8.00
C SER A 74 -4.95 17.60 7.17
N ASN A 75 -5.78 18.64 7.28
CA ASN A 75 -5.62 19.86 6.50
C ASN A 75 -4.34 20.61 6.88
N GLN A 76 -3.98 20.62 8.17
CA GLN A 76 -2.76 21.26 8.65
C GLN A 76 -1.51 20.57 8.09
N PHE A 77 -1.47 19.23 8.11
CA PHE A 77 -0.35 18.49 7.51
C PHE A 77 -0.24 18.77 6.01
N LEU A 78 -1.33 18.62 5.25
CA LEU A 78 -1.32 18.85 3.80
C LEU A 78 -0.96 20.30 3.45
N ALA A 79 -1.42 21.28 4.23
CA ALA A 79 -1.01 22.68 4.07
C ALA A 79 0.49 22.87 4.33
N SER A 80 1.05 22.20 5.34
CA SER A 80 2.50 22.24 5.61
C SER A 80 3.31 21.66 4.45
N MET A 81 2.76 20.66 3.76
CA MET A 81 3.39 20.02 2.61
C MET A 81 3.44 20.93 1.39
N ALA A 82 2.53 21.89 1.23
CA ALA A 82 2.57 22.85 0.13
C ALA A 82 3.84 23.72 0.13
N HIS A 83 4.45 23.94 1.30
CA HIS A 83 5.65 24.77 1.45
C HIS A 83 6.97 24.01 1.28
N VAL A 84 6.95 22.69 1.33
CA VAL A 84 8.14 21.86 1.11
C VAL A 84 8.44 21.88 -0.37
N SER A 85 9.57 22.44 -0.79
CA SER A 85 9.93 22.48 -2.23
C SER A 85 10.82 21.32 -2.64
N ASP A 86 11.61 20.78 -1.71
CA ASP A 86 12.51 19.67 -1.98
C ASP A 86 11.74 18.34 -2.14
N PRO A 87 11.85 17.63 -3.27
CA PRO A 87 11.15 16.36 -3.48
C PRO A 87 11.51 15.27 -2.47
N LEU A 88 12.75 15.24 -2.00
CA LEU A 88 13.25 14.21 -1.09
C LEU A 88 12.75 14.43 0.33
N GLU A 89 12.85 15.67 0.81
CA GLU A 89 12.23 16.07 2.08
C GLU A 89 10.71 15.85 2.05
N ARG A 90 10.04 16.18 0.93
CA ARG A 90 8.61 15.93 0.76
C ARG A 90 8.30 14.43 0.88
N HIS A 91 9.05 13.58 0.18
CA HIS A 91 8.89 12.13 0.29
C HIS A 91 9.08 11.64 1.74
N ALA A 92 10.16 12.06 2.41
CA ALA A 92 10.47 11.63 3.77
C ALA A 92 9.34 11.99 4.77
N ARG A 93 8.82 13.21 4.70
CA ARG A 93 7.71 13.65 5.57
C ARG A 93 6.43 12.83 5.35
N TYR A 94 6.09 12.52 4.08
CA TYR A 94 4.97 11.62 3.81
C TYR A 94 5.20 10.23 4.39
N MET A 95 6.39 9.66 4.24
CA MET A 95 6.67 8.31 4.76
C MET A 95 6.49 8.26 6.27
N ASP A 96 7.01 9.25 7.01
CA ASP A 96 6.91 9.31 8.47
C ASP A 96 5.45 9.38 8.96
N GLU A 97 4.64 10.25 8.35
CA GLU A 97 3.23 10.42 8.72
C GLU A 97 2.38 9.21 8.33
N ILE A 98 2.56 8.71 7.11
CA ILE A 98 1.81 7.54 6.61
C ILE A 98 2.14 6.30 7.45
N ASP A 99 3.41 6.07 7.79
CA ASP A 99 3.80 4.93 8.62
C ASP A 99 3.24 5.04 10.04
N ARG A 100 3.21 6.24 10.62
CA ARG A 100 2.58 6.49 11.92
C ARG A 100 1.09 6.17 11.86
N ALA A 101 0.39 6.69 10.85
CA ALA A 101 -1.05 6.47 10.68
C ALA A 101 -1.38 4.99 10.43
N TYR A 102 -0.60 4.31 9.57
CA TYR A 102 -0.81 2.89 9.26
C TYR A 102 -0.65 1.97 10.49
N LYS A 103 0.33 2.25 11.36
CA LYS A 103 0.57 1.47 12.59
C LYS A 103 -0.58 1.60 13.58
N LYS A 104 -1.21 2.77 13.64
CA LYS A 104 -2.29 3.09 14.58
C LYS A 104 -3.69 2.88 14.00
N ARG A 105 -3.81 2.48 12.72
CA ARG A 105 -5.08 2.41 11.97
C ARG A 105 -6.20 1.57 12.60
N ASN A 106 -5.86 0.62 13.49
CA ASN A 106 -6.83 -0.25 14.18
C ASN A 106 -6.89 0.03 15.69
N ILE A 107 -6.15 1.03 16.19
CA ILE A 107 -6.02 1.34 17.62
C ILE A 107 -6.73 2.66 17.92
N GLU A 108 -6.52 3.67 17.09
CA GLU A 108 -7.04 5.03 17.28
C GLU A 108 -8.09 5.33 16.18
N ASP A 109 -9.26 5.77 16.61
CA ASP A 109 -10.37 6.08 15.71
C ASP A 109 -10.05 7.25 14.79
N GLY A 110 -10.16 7.04 13.48
CA GLY A 110 -9.85 8.05 12.46
C GLY A 110 -8.42 7.99 11.91
N MET A 111 -7.48 7.25 12.53
CA MET A 111 -6.14 7.07 11.96
C MET A 111 -6.15 6.30 10.64
N ARG A 112 -7.15 5.44 10.43
CA ARG A 112 -7.38 4.77 9.15
C ARG A 112 -7.76 5.76 8.05
N ASP A 113 -8.58 6.75 8.36
CA ASP A 113 -9.05 7.75 7.40
C ASP A 113 -7.92 8.74 7.06
N LEU A 114 -7.18 9.19 8.08
CA LEU A 114 -5.95 9.96 7.92
C LEU A 114 -4.92 9.24 7.04
N PHE A 115 -4.69 7.95 7.30
CA PHE A 115 -3.82 7.13 6.46
C PHE A 115 -4.30 7.11 5.01
N LEU A 116 -5.61 6.91 4.77
CA LEU A 116 -6.16 6.86 3.42
C LEU A 116 -5.97 8.19 2.68
N GLU A 117 -6.23 9.31 3.35
CA GLU A 117 -6.08 10.65 2.79
C GLU A 117 -4.62 10.94 2.42
N TYR A 118 -3.68 10.75 3.36
CA TYR A 118 -2.27 11.00 3.12
C TYR A 118 -1.67 10.05 2.09
N ALA A 119 -2.03 8.76 2.12
CA ALA A 119 -1.54 7.79 1.15
C ALA A 119 -2.07 8.08 -0.26
N GLN A 120 -3.33 8.48 -0.40
CA GLN A 120 -3.89 8.88 -1.70
C GLN A 120 -3.22 10.14 -2.25
N HIS A 121 -3.01 11.13 -1.40
CA HIS A 121 -2.33 12.38 -1.78
C HIS A 121 -0.87 12.11 -2.18
N TYR A 122 -0.17 11.25 -1.44
CA TYR A 122 1.18 10.84 -1.81
C TYR A 122 1.20 10.12 -3.17
N VAL A 123 0.28 9.18 -3.42
CA VAL A 123 0.23 8.43 -4.68
C VAL A 123 -0.05 9.34 -5.88
N SER A 124 -0.87 10.38 -5.73
CA SER A 124 -1.13 11.35 -6.80
C SER A 124 0.10 12.21 -7.10
N GLU A 125 0.83 12.63 -6.08
CA GLU A 125 2.07 13.41 -6.22
C GLU A 125 3.28 12.56 -6.64
N PHE A 126 3.26 11.24 -6.39
CA PHE A 126 4.41 10.36 -6.57
C PHE A 126 4.99 10.41 -7.99
N SER A 127 4.14 10.61 -9.00
CA SER A 127 4.58 10.74 -10.40
C SER A 127 5.62 11.85 -10.61
N SER A 128 5.55 12.93 -9.81
CA SER A 128 6.49 14.05 -9.82
C SER A 128 7.72 13.83 -8.93
N LEU A 129 7.57 13.03 -7.86
CA LEU A 129 8.62 12.76 -6.89
C LEU A 129 9.52 11.60 -7.31
N LYS A 130 8.99 10.67 -8.13
CA LYS A 130 9.62 9.38 -8.46
C LYS A 130 11.05 9.54 -8.96
N ASP A 131 11.34 10.53 -9.81
CA ASP A 131 12.66 10.64 -10.44
C ASP A 131 13.72 11.04 -9.42
N ALA A 132 13.38 11.94 -8.49
CA ALA A 132 14.26 12.32 -7.39
C ALA A 132 14.45 11.17 -6.39
N VAL A 133 13.34 10.53 -6.01
CA VAL A 133 13.34 9.42 -5.05
C VAL A 133 14.14 8.24 -5.61
N LEU A 134 13.81 7.74 -6.79
CA LEU A 134 14.50 6.59 -7.41
C LEU A 134 15.98 6.89 -7.70
N LYS A 135 16.35 8.14 -8.00
CA LYS A 135 17.76 8.51 -8.18
C LYS A 135 18.57 8.41 -6.88
N GLN A 136 18.00 8.81 -5.75
CA GLN A 136 18.70 8.75 -4.47
C GLN A 136 18.71 7.34 -3.87
N PHE A 137 17.63 6.60 -4.10
CA PHE A 137 17.27 5.42 -3.32
C PHE A 137 17.23 4.11 -4.13
N GLY A 138 17.25 4.19 -5.47
CA GLY A 138 17.16 3.05 -6.37
C GLY A 138 15.84 2.29 -6.28
N ASP A 139 15.85 1.03 -6.70
CA ASP A 139 14.67 0.15 -6.76
C ASP A 139 14.35 -0.53 -5.41
N ASN A 140 14.77 0.06 -4.28
CA ASN A 140 14.65 -0.63 -3.00
C ASN A 140 13.19 -0.66 -2.50
N PRO A 141 12.56 -1.85 -2.39
CA PRO A 141 11.14 -2.00 -2.04
C PRO A 141 10.80 -1.50 -0.64
N LYS A 142 11.81 -1.27 0.21
CA LYS A 142 11.61 -0.75 1.58
C LYS A 142 11.33 0.75 1.61
N LEU A 143 11.54 1.48 0.51
CA LEU A 143 11.47 2.94 0.50
C LEU A 143 10.10 3.49 0.10
N VAL A 144 9.29 2.71 -0.62
CA VAL A 144 7.92 3.12 -0.96
C VAL A 144 6.92 2.05 -0.51
N THR A 145 6.83 1.89 0.81
CA THR A 145 5.91 0.96 1.48
C THR A 145 4.44 1.34 1.30
N VAL A 146 4.17 2.60 0.95
CA VAL A 146 2.82 3.17 0.84
C VAL A 146 1.94 2.42 -0.16
N PHE A 147 2.45 2.09 -1.35
CA PHE A 147 1.67 1.34 -2.35
C PHE A 147 1.22 -0.02 -1.83
N LYS A 148 2.10 -0.73 -1.12
CA LYS A 148 1.78 -2.00 -0.46
C LYS A 148 0.76 -1.81 0.66
N GLN A 149 1.00 -0.86 1.56
CA GLN A 149 0.14 -0.60 2.72
C GLN A 149 -1.27 -0.21 2.25
N LEU A 150 -1.37 0.70 1.28
CA LEU A 150 -2.64 1.15 0.74
C LEU A 150 -3.38 0.02 0.00
N ALA A 151 -2.67 -0.84 -0.73
CA ALA A 151 -3.28 -2.03 -1.34
C ALA A 151 -3.86 -2.98 -0.28
N ILE A 152 -3.19 -3.16 0.85
CA ILE A 152 -3.70 -3.97 1.98
C ILE A 152 -4.95 -3.32 2.56
N VAL A 153 -4.94 -2.01 2.81
CA VAL A 153 -6.10 -1.29 3.38
C VAL A 153 -7.30 -1.34 2.43
N TYR A 154 -7.10 -1.20 1.12
CA TYR A 154 -8.18 -1.38 0.15
C TYR A 154 -8.71 -2.82 0.11
N GLU A 155 -7.84 -3.82 0.22
CA GLU A 155 -8.24 -5.22 0.30
C GLU A 155 -9.04 -5.51 1.57
N GLU A 156 -8.63 -4.96 2.72
CA GLU A 156 -9.36 -5.01 4.00
C GLU A 156 -10.76 -4.37 3.86
N SER A 157 -10.85 -3.24 3.16
CA SER A 157 -12.12 -2.54 2.88
C SER A 157 -12.93 -3.13 1.71
N GLN A 158 -12.54 -4.29 1.17
CA GLN A 158 -13.17 -4.94 0.00
C GLN A 158 -13.22 -4.08 -1.28
N LEU A 159 -12.41 -3.01 -1.35
CA LEU A 159 -12.25 -2.16 -2.52
C LEU A 159 -11.25 -2.79 -3.50
N TYR A 160 -11.58 -3.99 -3.98
CA TYR A 160 -10.64 -4.83 -4.75
C TYR A 160 -10.18 -4.19 -6.05
N ASP A 161 -11.07 -3.48 -6.76
CA ASP A 161 -10.73 -2.83 -8.03
C ASP A 161 -9.67 -1.74 -7.83
N ARG A 162 -9.85 -0.88 -6.81
CA ARG A 162 -8.86 0.14 -6.44
C ARG A 162 -7.54 -0.46 -6.00
N ALA A 163 -7.58 -1.59 -5.28
CA ALA A 163 -6.37 -2.30 -4.87
C ALA A 163 -5.59 -2.85 -6.08
N ILE A 164 -6.29 -3.35 -7.11
CA ILE A 164 -5.70 -3.84 -8.36
C ILE A 164 -5.07 -2.68 -9.14
N GLU A 165 -5.83 -1.60 -9.37
CA GLU A 165 -5.34 -0.41 -10.08
C GLU A 165 -4.08 0.16 -9.44
N LEU A 166 -4.05 0.24 -8.11
CA LEU A 166 -2.89 0.71 -7.36
C LEU A 166 -1.67 -0.20 -7.56
N CYS A 167 -1.86 -1.52 -7.52
CA CYS A 167 -0.77 -2.47 -7.76
C CYS A 167 -0.25 -2.40 -9.21
N GLU A 168 -1.15 -2.20 -10.18
CA GLU A 168 -0.79 -2.02 -11.59
C GLU A 168 -0.02 -0.71 -11.81
N ALA A 169 -0.42 0.37 -11.12
CA ALA A 169 0.34 1.63 -11.11
C ALA A 169 1.75 1.45 -10.51
N ALA A 170 1.87 0.72 -9.41
CA ALA A 170 3.17 0.43 -8.79
C ALA A 170 4.10 -0.35 -9.72
N ILE A 171 3.56 -1.32 -10.49
CA ILE A 171 4.30 -2.03 -11.54
C ILE A 171 4.76 -1.06 -12.63
N GLY A 172 3.89 -0.12 -13.05
CA GLY A 172 4.22 0.91 -14.02
C GLY A 172 5.36 1.85 -13.58
N TYR A 173 5.51 2.05 -12.26
CA TYR A 173 6.62 2.79 -11.67
C TYR A 173 7.89 1.95 -11.43
N GLY A 174 7.87 0.65 -11.74
CA GLY A 174 9.00 -0.25 -11.48
C GLY A 174 9.20 -0.59 -10.00
N LEU A 175 8.17 -0.42 -9.17
CA LEU A 175 8.26 -0.70 -7.74
C LEU A 175 8.08 -2.19 -7.45
N GLU A 176 8.73 -2.66 -6.37
CA GLU A 176 8.56 -4.01 -5.86
C GLU A 176 7.85 -4.03 -4.49
N ASP A 177 7.01 -5.05 -4.25
CA ASP A 177 6.23 -5.25 -3.02
C ASP A 177 7.05 -5.95 -1.90
N GLY A 178 8.30 -6.34 -2.20
CA GLY A 178 9.15 -7.11 -1.29
C GLY A 178 8.69 -8.56 -1.06
N THR A 179 7.68 -9.03 -1.80
CA THR A 179 7.21 -10.42 -1.77
C THR A 179 7.85 -11.22 -2.91
N LYS A 180 7.93 -12.56 -2.77
CA LYS A 180 8.55 -13.45 -3.78
C LYS A 180 8.00 -13.27 -5.20
N THR A 181 6.73 -12.88 -5.33
CA THR A 181 6.04 -12.72 -6.61
C THR A 181 5.71 -11.26 -6.94
N GLY A 182 6.12 -10.32 -6.09
CA GLY A 182 5.88 -8.89 -6.23
C GLY A 182 4.40 -8.50 -6.32
N TYR A 183 4.16 -7.30 -6.86
CA TYR A 183 2.82 -6.80 -7.17
C TYR A 183 2.03 -7.70 -8.14
N PRO A 184 2.62 -8.34 -9.18
CA PRO A 184 1.86 -9.25 -10.05
C PRO A 184 1.20 -10.40 -9.29
N GLY A 185 1.92 -11.00 -8.35
CA GLY A 185 1.37 -12.04 -7.49
C GLY A 185 0.27 -11.53 -6.56
N ARG A 186 0.38 -10.28 -6.07
CA ARG A 186 -0.67 -9.64 -5.27
C ARG A 186 -1.94 -9.41 -6.10
N VAL A 187 -1.83 -8.87 -7.31
CA VAL A 187 -2.97 -8.67 -8.22
C VAL A 187 -3.73 -9.98 -8.45
N ALA A 188 -3.01 -11.08 -8.71
CA ALA A 188 -3.64 -12.39 -8.91
C ALA A 188 -4.42 -12.87 -7.68
N ARG A 189 -3.90 -12.67 -6.46
CA ARG A 189 -4.59 -13.01 -5.21
C ARG A 189 -5.83 -12.15 -5.00
N ILE A 190 -5.73 -10.84 -5.23
CA ILE A 190 -6.86 -9.91 -5.06
C ILE A 190 -7.97 -10.26 -6.05
N LYS A 191 -7.65 -10.51 -7.34
CA LYS A 191 -8.63 -10.94 -8.36
C LYS A 191 -9.35 -12.24 -7.98
N LYS A 192 -8.64 -13.19 -7.36
CA LYS A 192 -9.26 -14.42 -6.84
C LYS A 192 -10.20 -14.14 -5.66
N LYS A 193 -9.83 -13.23 -4.77
CA LYS A 193 -10.67 -12.83 -3.63
C LYS A 193 -11.92 -12.08 -4.08
N SER A 194 -11.80 -11.15 -5.03
CA SER A 194 -12.96 -10.40 -5.56
C SER A 194 -13.97 -11.32 -6.24
N ALA A 195 -13.50 -12.31 -7.02
CA ALA A 195 -14.36 -13.32 -7.64
C ALA A 195 -15.11 -14.19 -6.62
N ASN A 196 -14.50 -14.46 -5.46
CA ASN A 196 -15.15 -15.22 -4.39
C ASN A 196 -16.10 -14.37 -3.55
N SER A 197 -15.83 -13.07 -3.36
CA SER A 197 -16.68 -12.17 -2.59
C SER A 197 -17.99 -11.83 -3.30
N ASN A 198 -18.01 -11.87 -4.63
CA ASN A 198 -19.19 -11.60 -5.47
C ASN A 198 -20.04 -12.85 -5.74
N ARG A 199 -19.71 -13.99 -5.11
CA ARG A 199 -20.36 -15.28 -5.30
C ARG A 199 -21.18 -15.66 -4.08
#